data_AF-A0A2D8CKJ0-F1
#
_entry.id   AF-A0A2D8CKJ0-F1
#
_cell.length_a   1.000
_cell.length_b   1.000
_cell.length_c   1.000
_cell.angle_alpha   90.00
_cell.angle_beta   90.00
_cell.angle_gamma   90.00
#
_symmetry.space_group_name_H-M   'P 1'
#
loop_
_entity.id
_entity.type
_entity.pdbx_description
1 polymer ?
#
loop_
_entity_poly.entity_id
_entity_poly.type
_entity_poly.pdbx_seq_one_letter_code
_entity_poly.pdbx_strand_id
1 'polypeptide(L)'
;MSRLEKSFEFFSRQGIKFLLLELVIVFLGVYGAFLLQNSNEDRRIDAEKQKILTGVKEELEYFRIFFPGFAGNDAVAERNVLIQQDEYDDFSNWRFIQPQYNYTAIEYSLGAPAEIIDYDLNADLSTIYREIRKLEHAEELMTTLSMEYKAIPDGLENNAAVQFADENNLLNFVRFNSRADDRARIMNRLADLSAEILPNINSQFPPEYLKDIELSLISENISASSEAELEATIPAVQNFFPNLSEEEIRQAIPIE
;
A
#
# COMPACT_ATOMS: atom_id res chain seq x y z
N MET A 1 -50.58 -68.98 8.91
CA MET A 1 -49.90 -68.05 7.98
C MET A 1 -50.32 -66.59 8.16
N SER A 2 -51.60 -66.24 8.28
CA SER A 2 -52.02 -64.81 8.31
C SER A 2 -51.55 -63.96 9.51
N ARG A 3 -51.19 -64.57 10.66
CA ARG A 3 -50.58 -63.85 11.79
C ARG A 3 -49.11 -63.49 11.55
N LEU A 4 -48.37 -64.31 10.81
CA LEU A 4 -46.95 -64.11 10.49
C LEU A 4 -46.77 -63.02 9.41
N GLU A 5 -47.67 -62.98 8.41
CA GLU A 5 -47.70 -61.92 7.39
C GLU A 5 -48.01 -60.54 8.00
N LYS A 6 -49.02 -60.44 8.87
CA LYS A 6 -49.34 -59.17 9.56
C LYS A 6 -48.23 -58.67 10.46
N SER A 7 -47.49 -59.58 11.14
CA SER A 7 -46.32 -59.18 11.93
C SER A 7 -45.15 -58.71 11.06
N PHE A 8 -44.94 -59.32 9.88
CA PHE A 8 -43.89 -58.90 8.94
C PHE A 8 -44.20 -57.55 8.28
N GLU A 9 -45.48 -57.33 7.93
CA GLU A 9 -45.96 -56.07 7.36
C GLU A 9 -45.84 -54.91 8.36
N PHE A 10 -46.13 -55.17 9.64
CA PHE A 10 -45.99 -54.21 10.73
C PHE A 10 -44.53 -53.90 11.06
N PHE A 11 -43.65 -54.93 11.10
CA PHE A 11 -42.20 -54.77 11.27
C PHE A 11 -41.57 -54.01 10.08
N SER A 12 -42.01 -54.30 8.84
CA SER A 12 -41.51 -53.59 7.66
C SER A 12 -41.95 -52.12 7.64
N ARG A 13 -43.19 -51.80 8.01
CA ARG A 13 -43.67 -50.41 8.07
C ARG A 13 -43.02 -49.61 9.21
N GLN A 14 -42.78 -50.22 10.37
CA GLN A 14 -42.05 -49.55 11.46
C GLN A 14 -40.55 -49.43 11.14
N GLY A 15 -39.94 -50.45 10.55
CA GLY A 15 -38.54 -50.42 10.10
C GLY A 15 -38.30 -49.37 9.02
N ILE A 16 -39.18 -49.25 8.02
CA ILE A 16 -39.11 -48.21 6.97
C ILE A 16 -39.25 -46.81 7.57
N LYS A 17 -40.15 -46.61 8.54
CA LYS A 17 -40.29 -45.32 9.23
C LYS A 17 -39.03 -44.96 10.04
N PHE A 18 -38.41 -45.93 10.68
CA PHE A 18 -37.17 -45.73 11.43
C PHE A 18 -36.00 -45.41 10.49
N LEU A 19 -35.88 -46.13 9.37
CA LEU A 19 -34.91 -45.85 8.31
C LEU A 19 -35.10 -44.45 7.69
N LEU A 20 -36.34 -44.03 7.44
CA LEU A 20 -36.65 -42.67 6.99
C LEU A 20 -36.27 -41.61 8.03
N LEU A 21 -36.50 -41.87 9.31
CA LEU A 21 -36.10 -40.97 10.39
C LEU A 21 -34.58 -40.86 10.47
N GLU A 22 -33.85 -41.96 10.43
CA GLU A 22 -32.37 -41.97 10.38
C GLU A 22 -31.86 -41.21 9.15
N LEU A 23 -32.45 -41.44 7.98
CA LEU A 23 -32.08 -40.75 6.75
C LEU A 23 -32.31 -39.23 6.88
N VAL A 24 -33.42 -38.80 7.46
CA VAL A 24 -33.71 -37.37 7.72
C VAL A 24 -32.73 -36.78 8.72
N ILE A 25 -32.39 -37.50 9.79
CA ILE A 25 -31.41 -37.04 10.78
C ILE A 25 -30.01 -36.92 10.15
N VAL A 26 -29.59 -37.89 9.36
CA VAL A 26 -28.32 -37.84 8.61
C VAL A 26 -28.33 -36.67 7.63
N PHE A 27 -29.42 -36.48 6.89
CA PHE A 27 -29.55 -35.38 5.93
C PHE A 27 -29.50 -34.02 6.62
N LEU A 28 -30.21 -33.84 7.74
CA LEU A 28 -30.17 -32.63 8.56
C LEU A 28 -28.79 -32.40 9.17
N GLY A 29 -28.10 -33.46 9.61
CA GLY A 29 -26.76 -33.40 10.14
C GLY A 29 -25.73 -32.97 9.09
N VAL A 30 -25.76 -33.58 7.90
CA VAL A 30 -24.86 -33.23 6.79
C VAL A 30 -25.14 -31.82 6.29
N TYR A 31 -26.42 -31.46 6.08
CA TYR A 31 -26.79 -30.13 5.63
C TYR A 31 -26.45 -29.06 6.66
N GLY A 32 -26.72 -29.34 7.95
CA GLY A 32 -26.33 -28.45 9.05
C GLY A 32 -24.82 -28.27 9.16
N ALA A 33 -24.04 -29.35 9.01
CA ALA A 33 -22.58 -29.28 8.99
C ALA A 33 -22.07 -28.44 7.81
N PHE A 34 -22.65 -28.62 6.61
CA PHE A 34 -22.29 -27.84 5.43
C PHE A 34 -22.60 -26.34 5.61
N LEU A 35 -23.77 -26.00 6.18
CA LEU A 35 -24.10 -24.61 6.50
C LEU A 35 -23.15 -23.98 7.51
N LEU A 36 -22.79 -24.71 8.57
CA LEU A 36 -21.84 -24.24 9.57
C LEU A 36 -20.43 -24.09 8.98
N GLN A 37 -20.02 -25.01 8.12
CA GLN A 37 -18.74 -24.94 7.42
C GLN A 37 -18.68 -23.71 6.51
N ASN A 38 -19.69 -23.50 5.66
CA ASN A 38 -19.76 -22.34 4.78
C ASN A 38 -19.76 -21.04 5.58
N SER A 39 -20.57 -20.94 6.65
CA SER A 39 -20.60 -19.74 7.48
C SER A 39 -19.26 -19.44 8.16
N ASN A 40 -18.49 -20.47 8.54
CA ASN A 40 -17.16 -20.29 9.11
C ASN A 40 -16.14 -19.89 8.03
N GLU A 41 -16.30 -20.40 6.81
CA GLU A 41 -15.46 -20.03 5.66
C GLU A 41 -15.69 -18.58 5.25
N ASP A 42 -16.94 -18.14 5.13
CA ASP A 42 -17.31 -16.75 4.82
C ASP A 42 -16.71 -15.78 5.86
N ARG A 43 -16.85 -16.08 7.16
CA ARG A 43 -16.25 -15.27 8.23
C ARG A 43 -14.72 -15.17 8.14
N ARG A 44 -14.07 -16.26 7.73
CA ARG A 44 -12.61 -16.29 7.55
C ARG A 44 -12.21 -15.41 6.37
N ILE A 45 -12.93 -15.52 5.25
CA ILE A 45 -12.71 -14.70 4.05
C ILE A 45 -12.93 -13.23 4.37
N ASP A 46 -14.00 -12.88 5.09
CA ASP A 46 -14.29 -11.50 5.49
C ASP A 46 -13.19 -10.91 6.38
N ALA A 47 -12.70 -11.68 7.36
CA ALA A 47 -11.62 -11.24 8.23
C ALA A 47 -10.30 -11.05 7.47
N GLU A 48 -9.99 -11.94 6.53
CA GLU A 48 -8.81 -11.83 5.67
C GLU A 48 -8.92 -10.63 4.71
N LYS A 49 -10.10 -10.43 4.11
CA LYS A 49 -10.42 -9.27 3.28
C LYS A 49 -10.24 -7.96 4.05
N GLN A 50 -10.78 -7.86 5.26
CA GLN A 50 -10.62 -6.67 6.09
C GLN A 50 -9.14 -6.40 6.37
N LYS A 51 -8.37 -7.42 6.78
CA LYS A 51 -6.94 -7.26 7.05
C LYS A 51 -6.16 -6.75 5.83
N ILE A 52 -6.41 -7.35 4.66
CA ILE A 52 -5.72 -6.96 3.42
C ILE A 52 -6.10 -5.53 3.04
N LEU A 53 -7.40 -5.21 3.02
CA LEU A 53 -7.85 -3.87 2.63
C LEU A 53 -7.37 -2.79 3.59
N THR A 54 -7.29 -3.07 4.90
CA THR A 54 -6.75 -2.13 5.88
C THR A 54 -5.29 -1.82 5.58
N GLY A 55 -4.45 -2.85 5.40
CA GLY A 55 -3.04 -2.65 5.07
C GLY A 55 -2.84 -1.94 3.73
N VAL A 56 -3.66 -2.26 2.72
CA VAL A 56 -3.61 -1.56 1.43
C VAL A 56 -4.02 -0.10 1.58
N LYS A 57 -5.08 0.21 2.35
CA LYS A 57 -5.47 1.59 2.65
C LYS A 57 -4.31 2.35 3.30
N GLU A 58 -3.69 1.77 4.33
CA GLU A 58 -2.58 2.42 5.05
C GLU A 58 -1.42 2.77 4.11
N GLU A 59 -1.01 1.85 3.24
CA GLU A 59 0.08 2.08 2.29
C GLU A 59 -0.29 3.13 1.22
N LEU A 60 -1.51 3.12 0.70
CA LEU A 60 -1.99 4.11 -0.26
C LEU A 60 -2.14 5.50 0.36
N GLU A 61 -2.59 5.59 1.62
CA GLU A 61 -2.66 6.85 2.36
C GLU A 61 -1.26 7.43 2.58
N TYR A 62 -0.29 6.57 2.92
CA TYR A 62 1.11 6.98 3.02
C TYR A 62 1.62 7.59 1.71
N PHE A 63 1.38 6.95 0.57
CA PHE A 63 1.78 7.51 -0.73
C PHE A 63 1.07 8.83 -1.04
N ARG A 64 -0.25 8.88 -0.84
CA ARG A 64 -1.05 10.08 -1.10
C ARG A 64 -0.57 11.30 -0.30
N ILE A 65 -0.27 11.10 0.98
CA ILE A 65 0.04 12.19 1.92
C ILE A 65 1.51 12.61 1.81
N PHE A 66 2.44 11.65 1.80
CA PHE A 66 3.85 11.96 2.01
C PHE A 66 4.65 12.11 0.71
N PHE A 67 4.33 11.37 -0.35
CA PHE A 67 5.15 11.37 -1.57
C PHE A 67 5.28 12.74 -2.25
N PRO A 68 4.23 13.59 -2.32
CA PRO A 68 4.38 14.93 -2.90
C PRO A 68 5.45 15.77 -2.19
N GLY A 69 5.55 15.67 -0.86
CA GLY A 69 6.55 16.37 -0.06
C GLY A 69 7.97 15.82 -0.25
N PHE A 70 8.11 14.52 -0.52
CA PHE A 70 9.40 13.84 -0.73
C PHE A 70 9.83 13.72 -2.20
N ALA A 71 9.01 14.18 -3.15
CA ALA A 71 9.28 14.09 -4.58
C ALA A 71 10.55 14.85 -5.00
N GLY A 72 10.87 15.96 -4.32
CA GLY A 72 12.11 16.72 -4.56
C GLY A 72 12.11 17.55 -5.85
N ASN A 73 10.94 17.99 -6.32
CA ASN A 73 10.78 18.79 -7.55
C ASN A 73 11.68 20.05 -7.54
N ASP A 74 11.74 20.74 -6.41
CA ASP A 74 12.54 21.96 -6.26
C ASP A 74 14.04 21.67 -6.40
N ALA A 75 14.53 20.60 -5.76
CA ALA A 75 15.92 20.18 -5.89
C ALA A 75 16.28 19.80 -7.34
N VAL A 76 15.36 19.19 -8.09
CA VAL A 76 15.56 18.92 -9.53
C VAL A 76 15.69 20.22 -10.33
N ALA A 77 14.85 21.22 -10.03
CA ALA A 77 14.87 22.52 -10.68
C ALA A 77 16.16 23.30 -10.36
N GLU A 78 16.59 23.30 -9.10
CA GLU A 78 17.84 23.93 -8.65
C GLU A 78 19.06 23.32 -9.37
N ARG A 79 19.15 22.00 -9.44
CA ARG A 79 20.24 21.29 -10.13
C ARG A 79 20.23 21.53 -11.64
N ASN A 80 19.05 21.74 -12.24
CA ASN A 80 18.97 22.12 -13.66
C ASN A 80 19.61 23.48 -13.93
N VAL A 81 19.62 24.40 -12.97
CA VAL A 81 20.33 25.70 -13.10
C VAL A 81 21.84 25.48 -13.13
N LEU A 82 22.37 24.62 -12.25
CA LEU A 82 23.79 24.27 -12.24
C LEU A 82 24.22 23.60 -13.55
N ILE A 83 23.42 22.64 -14.03
CA ILE A 83 23.67 21.94 -15.31
C ILE A 83 23.73 22.93 -16.49
N GLN A 84 22.89 23.97 -16.50
CA GLN A 84 22.91 24.99 -17.56
C GLN A 84 24.17 25.88 -17.52
N GLN A 85 24.88 25.89 -16.40
CA GLN A 85 26.13 26.61 -16.18
C GLN A 85 27.35 25.70 -16.33
N ASP A 86 27.16 24.44 -16.76
CA ASP A 86 28.18 23.38 -16.79
C ASP A 86 28.80 23.09 -15.40
N GLU A 87 28.01 23.31 -14.34
CA GLU A 87 28.40 23.08 -12.94
C GLU A 87 27.66 21.87 -12.34
N TYR A 88 28.23 21.29 -11.29
CA TYR A 88 27.63 20.20 -10.52
C TYR A 88 27.98 20.30 -9.03
N ASP A 89 27.07 19.83 -8.17
CA ASP A 89 27.32 19.69 -6.73
C ASP A 89 28.10 18.40 -6.43
N ASP A 90 28.74 18.31 -5.26
CA ASP A 90 29.21 17.01 -4.76
C ASP A 90 28.00 16.10 -4.42
N PHE A 91 27.74 15.13 -5.29
CA PHE A 91 26.66 14.17 -5.15
C PHE A 91 27.12 12.78 -4.68
N SER A 92 28.39 12.61 -4.27
CA SER A 92 29.01 11.31 -3.91
C SER A 92 28.33 10.56 -2.74
N ASN A 93 27.61 11.32 -1.91
CA ASN A 93 26.91 10.82 -0.73
C ASN A 93 25.40 10.70 -0.94
N TRP A 94 24.88 11.08 -2.11
CA TRP A 94 23.45 10.97 -2.39
C TRP A 94 23.11 9.52 -2.75
N ARG A 95 22.52 8.80 -1.80
CA ARG A 95 22.26 7.37 -1.91
C ARG A 95 20.89 7.03 -1.36
N PHE A 96 20.32 5.98 -1.92
CA PHE A 96 19.02 5.44 -1.56
C PHE A 96 19.23 4.00 -1.06
N ILE A 97 18.88 3.73 0.20
CA ILE A 97 19.10 2.42 0.84
C ILE A 97 17.84 1.58 0.67
N GLN A 98 17.90 0.53 -0.15
CA GLN A 98 16.76 -0.33 -0.43
C GLN A 98 16.58 -1.47 0.61
N PRO A 99 15.33 -1.89 0.94
CA PRO A 99 14.05 -1.31 0.52
C PRO A 99 13.67 -0.07 1.35
N GLN A 100 13.08 0.94 0.70
CA GLN A 100 12.73 2.22 1.36
C GLN A 100 11.25 2.36 1.74
N TYR A 101 10.37 1.70 0.98
CA TYR A 101 8.93 1.88 1.08
C TYR A 101 8.29 0.61 1.61
N ASN A 102 7.31 0.76 2.49
CA ASN A 102 6.45 -0.36 2.85
C ASN A 102 5.31 -0.48 1.83
N TYR A 103 5.30 -1.57 1.07
CA TYR A 103 4.23 -1.92 0.12
C TYR A 103 3.86 -3.40 0.23
N THR A 104 4.07 -3.97 1.41
CA THR A 104 3.89 -5.39 1.69
C THR A 104 2.44 -5.81 1.53
N ALA A 105 1.49 -4.98 1.97
CA ALA A 105 0.07 -5.27 1.84
C ALA A 105 -0.38 -5.22 0.38
N ILE A 106 0.12 -4.24 -0.40
CA ILE A 106 -0.10 -4.17 -1.85
C ILE A 106 0.47 -5.42 -2.52
N GLU A 107 1.73 -5.78 -2.28
CA GLU A 107 2.35 -6.97 -2.90
C GLU A 107 1.58 -8.25 -2.54
N TYR A 108 1.21 -8.40 -1.26
CA TYR A 108 0.43 -9.54 -0.80
C TYR A 108 -0.96 -9.61 -1.46
N SER A 109 -1.62 -8.46 -1.63
CA SER A 109 -2.96 -8.38 -2.24
C SER A 109 -3.00 -8.85 -3.70
N LEU A 110 -1.88 -8.75 -4.44
CA LEU A 110 -1.82 -9.18 -5.84
C LEU A 110 -1.98 -10.70 -6.01
N GLY A 111 -1.63 -11.46 -4.98
CA GLY A 111 -1.82 -12.91 -4.93
C GLY A 111 -3.12 -13.36 -4.25
N ALA A 112 -3.95 -12.41 -3.80
CA ALA A 112 -5.18 -12.74 -3.09
C ALA A 112 -6.25 -13.33 -4.03
N PRO A 113 -7.09 -14.25 -3.54
CA PRO A 113 -8.26 -14.74 -4.26
C PRO A 113 -9.23 -13.62 -4.66
N ALA A 114 -9.99 -13.87 -5.73
CA ALA A 114 -10.98 -12.93 -6.25
C ALA A 114 -12.14 -12.66 -5.28
N GLU A 115 -12.40 -13.54 -4.31
CA GLU A 115 -13.37 -13.28 -3.25
C GLU A 115 -12.93 -12.16 -2.29
N ILE A 116 -11.61 -11.88 -2.23
CA ILE A 116 -11.02 -10.88 -1.34
C ILE A 116 -10.74 -9.59 -2.13
N ILE A 117 -9.99 -9.69 -3.22
CA ILE A 117 -9.63 -8.57 -4.10
C ILE A 117 -10.21 -8.86 -5.48
N ASP A 118 -11.20 -8.06 -5.88
CA ASP A 118 -11.79 -8.21 -7.21
C ASP A 118 -10.79 -7.83 -8.33
N TYR A 119 -11.17 -8.12 -9.56
CA TYR A 119 -10.31 -7.91 -10.72
C TYR A 119 -9.93 -6.43 -10.93
N ASP A 120 -10.86 -5.52 -10.69
CA ASP A 120 -10.65 -4.09 -10.95
C ASP A 120 -9.66 -3.52 -9.93
N LEU A 121 -9.87 -3.82 -8.64
CA LEU A 121 -8.93 -3.44 -7.58
C LEU A 121 -7.57 -4.13 -7.79
N ASN A 122 -7.53 -5.39 -8.21
CA ASN A 122 -6.26 -6.07 -8.51
C ASN A 122 -5.49 -5.38 -9.64
N ALA A 123 -6.18 -4.91 -10.69
CA ALA A 123 -5.56 -4.20 -11.81
C ALA A 123 -5.00 -2.83 -11.38
N ASP A 124 -5.72 -2.12 -10.52
CA ASP A 124 -5.30 -0.85 -9.93
C ASP A 124 -4.07 -1.03 -9.03
N LEU A 125 -4.11 -2.00 -8.12
CA LEU A 125 -2.99 -2.32 -7.24
C LEU A 125 -1.77 -2.84 -8.01
N SER A 126 -1.97 -3.59 -9.09
CA SER A 126 -0.89 -3.99 -10.00
C SER A 126 -0.23 -2.78 -10.67
N THR A 127 -0.99 -1.74 -10.96
CA THR A 127 -0.47 -0.48 -11.50
C THR A 127 0.34 0.28 -10.46
N ILE A 128 -0.16 0.40 -9.23
CA ILE A 128 0.60 0.96 -8.10
C ILE A 128 1.92 0.21 -7.91
N TYR A 129 1.88 -1.13 -7.79
CA TYR A 129 3.07 -1.97 -7.62
C TYR A 129 4.10 -1.72 -8.71
N ARG A 130 3.67 -1.68 -9.98
CA ARG A 130 4.58 -1.40 -11.11
C ARG A 130 5.23 -0.02 -11.00
N GLU A 131 4.50 1.01 -10.58
CA GLU A 131 5.08 2.35 -10.38
C GLU A 131 6.06 2.37 -9.20
N ILE A 132 5.79 1.63 -8.11
CA ILE A 132 6.76 1.46 -7.00
C ILE A 132 8.04 0.80 -7.50
N ARG A 133 7.95 -0.27 -8.31
CA ARG A 133 9.14 -0.92 -8.89
C ARG A 133 9.94 0.02 -9.79
N LYS A 134 9.27 0.92 -10.53
CA LYS A 134 9.95 1.96 -11.32
C LYS A 134 10.65 2.99 -10.42
N LEU A 135 10.01 3.38 -9.32
CA LEU A 135 10.56 4.29 -8.32
C LEU A 135 11.86 3.73 -7.74
N GLU A 136 11.83 2.50 -7.24
CA GLU A 136 13.01 1.82 -6.68
C GLU A 136 14.15 1.73 -7.70
N HIS A 137 13.82 1.42 -8.96
CA HIS A 137 14.82 1.33 -10.01
C HIS A 137 15.46 2.70 -10.34
N ALA A 138 14.66 3.77 -10.38
CA ALA A 138 15.20 5.13 -10.59
C ALA A 138 16.21 5.50 -9.47
N GLU A 139 15.89 5.16 -8.23
CA GLU A 139 16.73 5.41 -7.06
C GLU A 139 18.00 4.55 -7.00
N GLU A 140 17.92 3.31 -7.46
CA GLU A 140 19.08 2.44 -7.66
C GLU A 140 20.05 3.04 -8.68
N LEU A 141 19.53 3.55 -9.81
CA LEU A 141 20.34 4.23 -10.82
C LEU A 141 20.97 5.51 -10.27
N MET A 142 20.22 6.31 -9.50
CA MET A 142 20.75 7.50 -8.81
C MET A 142 21.92 7.14 -7.88
N THR A 143 21.75 6.09 -7.08
CA THR A 143 22.80 5.59 -6.17
C THR A 143 24.03 5.11 -6.95
N THR A 144 23.82 4.39 -8.05
CA THR A 144 24.91 3.93 -8.92
C THR A 144 25.71 5.10 -9.49
N LEU A 145 25.03 6.11 -10.04
CA LEU A 145 25.68 7.31 -10.59
C LEU A 145 26.46 8.08 -9.53
N SER A 146 25.90 8.20 -8.32
CA SER A 146 26.55 8.81 -7.15
C SER A 146 27.84 8.07 -6.74
N MET A 147 27.83 6.73 -6.76
CA MET A 147 29.01 5.93 -6.44
C MET A 147 30.11 6.00 -7.51
N GLU A 148 29.78 6.37 -8.74
CA GLU A 148 30.75 6.58 -9.83
C GLU A 148 31.47 7.94 -9.74
N TYR A 149 31.01 8.83 -8.86
CA TYR A 149 31.62 10.14 -8.65
C TYR A 149 33.11 10.02 -8.27
N LYS A 150 33.93 10.88 -8.87
CA LYS A 150 35.36 10.98 -8.54
C LYS A 150 35.66 12.34 -7.93
N ALA A 151 36.10 12.34 -6.68
CA ALA A 151 36.57 13.55 -6.03
C ALA A 151 37.81 14.10 -6.77
N ILE A 152 37.77 15.38 -7.11
CA ILE A 152 38.86 16.09 -7.77
C ILE A 152 39.60 16.92 -6.71
N PRO A 153 40.88 16.63 -6.44
CA PRO A 153 41.67 17.43 -5.50
C PRO A 153 42.00 18.81 -6.07
N ASP A 154 41.96 19.82 -5.21
CA ASP A 154 42.36 21.20 -5.54
C ASP A 154 43.81 21.27 -6.06
N GLY A 155 44.07 22.11 -7.06
CA GLY A 155 45.41 22.39 -7.59
C GLY A 155 45.91 21.44 -8.69
N LEU A 156 45.05 20.54 -9.20
CA LEU A 156 45.38 19.59 -10.27
C LEU A 156 44.65 19.87 -11.61
N GLU A 157 44.14 21.09 -11.79
CA GLU A 157 43.22 21.48 -12.88
C GLU A 157 43.85 21.36 -14.29
N ASN A 158 45.18 21.37 -14.38
CA ASN A 158 45.92 21.25 -15.64
C ASN A 158 46.24 19.80 -16.05
N ASN A 159 45.78 18.80 -15.30
CA ASN A 159 46.00 17.39 -15.62
C ASN A 159 44.85 16.86 -16.51
N ALA A 160 45.18 16.32 -17.69
CA ALA A 160 44.19 15.77 -18.61
C ALA A 160 43.32 14.66 -17.99
N ALA A 161 43.84 13.88 -17.04
CA ALA A 161 43.07 12.87 -16.32
C ALA A 161 42.05 13.49 -15.35
N VAL A 162 42.35 14.67 -14.80
CA VAL A 162 41.45 15.42 -13.92
C VAL A 162 40.34 16.07 -14.74
N GLN A 163 40.68 16.68 -15.88
CA GLN A 163 39.68 17.24 -16.80
C GLN A 163 38.69 16.17 -17.28
N PHE A 164 39.19 14.98 -17.64
CA PHE A 164 38.31 13.87 -18.00
C PHE A 164 37.44 13.38 -16.83
N ALA A 165 37.94 13.40 -15.60
CA ALA A 165 37.13 13.05 -14.42
C ALA A 165 36.02 14.09 -14.19
N ASP A 166 36.33 15.37 -14.38
CA ASP A 166 35.41 16.49 -14.24
C ASP A 166 34.25 16.41 -15.25
N GLU A 167 34.58 16.23 -16.53
CA GLU A 167 33.58 16.04 -17.59
C GLU A 167 32.68 14.82 -17.33
N ASN A 168 33.25 13.73 -16.81
CA ASN A 168 32.46 12.55 -16.44
C ASN A 168 31.56 12.80 -15.23
N ASN A 169 32.04 13.54 -14.21
CA ASN A 169 31.21 13.91 -13.06
C ASN A 169 30.03 14.76 -13.51
N LEU A 170 30.25 15.76 -14.38
CA LEU A 170 29.18 16.57 -14.95
C LEU A 170 28.17 15.70 -15.71
N LEU A 171 28.64 14.80 -16.58
CA LEU A 171 27.75 13.89 -17.32
C LEU A 171 26.95 12.98 -16.39
N ASN A 172 27.58 12.46 -15.33
CA ASN A 172 26.92 11.64 -14.32
C ASN A 172 25.92 12.45 -13.50
N PHE A 173 26.20 13.72 -13.20
CA PHE A 173 25.28 14.64 -12.54
C PHE A 173 24.05 14.93 -13.41
N VAL A 174 24.22 15.16 -14.72
CA VAL A 174 23.11 15.31 -15.67
C VAL A 174 22.21 14.07 -15.67
N ARG A 175 22.81 12.87 -15.75
CA ARG A 175 22.08 11.61 -15.69
C ARG A 175 21.38 11.43 -14.34
N PHE A 176 22.05 11.78 -13.25
CA PHE A 176 21.49 11.71 -11.91
C PHE A 176 20.25 12.60 -11.80
N ASN A 177 20.33 13.84 -12.28
CA ASN A 177 19.21 14.76 -12.23
C ASN A 177 18.04 14.31 -13.12
N SER A 178 18.32 13.68 -14.26
CA SER A 178 17.27 13.03 -15.08
C SER A 178 16.56 11.91 -14.32
N ARG A 179 17.27 11.11 -13.51
CA ARG A 179 16.63 10.07 -12.67
C ARG A 179 15.90 10.66 -11.47
N ALA A 180 16.39 11.78 -10.93
CA ALA A 180 15.70 12.54 -9.90
C ALA A 180 14.35 13.09 -10.41
N ASP A 181 14.30 13.58 -11.65
CA ASP A 181 13.05 13.99 -12.31
C ASP A 181 12.09 12.81 -12.52
N ASP A 182 12.59 11.66 -13.02
CA ASP A 182 11.80 10.43 -13.13
C ASP A 182 11.20 10.05 -11.76
N ARG A 183 12.03 10.02 -10.70
CA ARG A 183 11.65 9.74 -9.32
C ARG A 183 10.53 10.68 -8.85
N ALA A 184 10.72 12.00 -9.00
CA ALA A 184 9.75 13.00 -8.57
C ALA A 184 8.39 12.80 -9.26
N ARG A 185 8.40 12.56 -10.58
CA ARG A 185 7.18 12.31 -11.36
C ARG A 185 6.48 11.01 -10.94
N ILE A 186 7.22 9.95 -10.67
CA ILE A 186 6.66 8.67 -10.23
C ILE A 186 6.03 8.83 -8.84
N MET A 187 6.67 9.55 -7.91
CA MET A 187 6.13 9.83 -6.58
C MET A 187 4.81 10.59 -6.64
N ASN A 188 4.74 11.67 -7.43
CA ASN A 188 3.49 12.42 -7.62
C ASN A 188 2.41 11.53 -8.25
N ARG A 189 2.76 10.73 -9.27
CA ARG A 189 1.80 9.80 -9.89
C ARG A 189 1.28 8.74 -8.91
N LEU A 190 2.15 8.21 -8.05
CA LEU A 190 1.74 7.26 -7.02
C LEU A 190 0.77 7.89 -6.02
N ALA A 191 0.98 9.16 -5.64
CA ALA A 191 0.04 9.90 -4.83
C ALA A 191 -1.32 10.09 -5.53
N ASP A 192 -1.32 10.48 -6.81
CA ASP A 192 -2.53 10.67 -7.62
C ASP A 192 -3.32 9.36 -7.78
N LEU A 193 -2.63 8.27 -8.17
CA LEU A 193 -3.25 6.94 -8.31
C LEU A 193 -3.80 6.45 -6.96
N SER A 194 -3.08 6.68 -5.86
CA SER A 194 -3.56 6.31 -4.53
C SER A 194 -4.84 7.07 -4.18
N ALA A 195 -4.89 8.38 -4.46
CA ALA A 195 -6.09 9.19 -4.26
C ALA A 195 -7.29 8.72 -5.11
N GLU A 196 -7.05 8.21 -6.32
CA GLU A 196 -8.08 7.65 -7.21
C GLU A 196 -8.64 6.31 -6.68
N ILE A 197 -7.78 5.46 -6.13
CA ILE A 197 -8.15 4.10 -5.66
C ILE A 197 -8.82 4.13 -4.28
N LEU A 198 -8.39 5.02 -3.39
CA LEU A 198 -8.85 5.07 -1.99
C LEU A 198 -10.38 5.13 -1.82
N PRO A 199 -11.18 5.87 -2.62
CA PRO A 199 -12.64 5.84 -2.52
C PRO A 199 -13.24 4.44 -2.71
N ASN A 200 -12.70 3.65 -3.65
CA ASN A 200 -13.16 2.28 -3.89
C ASN A 200 -12.90 1.39 -2.69
N ILE A 201 -11.72 1.52 -2.07
CA ILE A 201 -11.36 0.78 -0.86
C ILE A 201 -12.20 1.24 0.34
N ASN A 202 -12.34 2.55 0.54
CA ASN A 202 -13.12 3.12 1.65
C ASN A 202 -14.58 2.64 1.62
N SER A 203 -15.16 2.45 0.44
CA SER A 203 -16.54 1.94 0.28
C SER A 203 -16.74 0.51 0.76
N GLN A 204 -15.66 -0.25 0.97
CA GLN A 204 -15.71 -1.64 1.44
C GLN A 204 -15.78 -1.73 2.98
N PHE A 205 -15.58 -0.62 3.69
CA PHE A 205 -15.58 -0.59 5.14
C PHE A 205 -16.90 -0.05 5.73
N PRO A 206 -17.36 -0.59 6.86
CA PRO A 206 -18.36 0.08 7.68
C PRO A 206 -17.85 1.47 8.12
N PRO A 207 -18.71 2.51 8.17
CA PRO A 207 -18.28 3.87 8.51
C PRO A 207 -17.55 4.01 9.84
N GLU A 208 -17.97 3.28 10.87
CA GLU A 208 -17.32 3.29 12.19
C GLU A 208 -15.91 2.69 12.11
N TYR A 209 -15.75 1.59 11.38
CA TYR A 209 -14.44 0.93 11.23
C TYR A 209 -13.48 1.75 10.36
N LEU A 210 -13.99 2.39 9.29
CA LEU A 210 -13.20 3.29 8.47
C LEU A 210 -12.63 4.44 9.31
N LYS A 211 -13.47 5.03 10.16
CA LYS A 211 -13.07 6.10 11.06
C LYS A 211 -11.98 5.66 12.04
N ASP A 212 -12.09 4.47 12.63
CA ASP A 212 -11.06 3.94 13.53
C ASP A 212 -9.71 3.77 12.81
N ILE A 213 -9.72 3.26 11.57
CA ILE A 213 -8.50 3.15 10.76
C ILE A 213 -7.89 4.53 10.47
N GLU A 214 -8.71 5.49 10.03
CA GLU A 214 -8.24 6.84 9.69
C GLU A 214 -7.66 7.58 10.90
N LEU A 215 -8.26 7.42 12.08
CA LEU A 215 -7.72 7.98 13.32
C LEU A 215 -6.41 7.32 13.74
N SER A 216 -6.28 5.99 13.61
CA SER A 216 -5.02 5.28 13.87
C SER A 216 -3.92 5.80 12.96
N LEU A 217 -4.20 5.91 11.66
CA LEU A 217 -3.28 6.42 10.65
C LEU A 217 -2.77 7.83 10.97
N ILE A 218 -3.66 8.73 11.39
CA ILE A 218 -3.29 10.09 11.80
C ILE A 218 -2.35 10.01 13.02
N SER A 219 -2.74 9.27 14.05
CA SER A 219 -1.98 9.20 15.31
C SER A 219 -0.57 8.60 15.17
N GLU A 220 -0.40 7.68 14.22
CA GLU A 220 0.86 6.97 14.00
C GLU A 220 1.84 7.75 13.10
N ASN A 221 1.33 8.60 12.20
CA ASN A 221 2.14 9.20 11.14
C ASN A 221 2.23 10.72 11.21
N ILE A 222 1.39 11.38 12.03
CA ILE A 222 1.33 12.83 12.12
C ILE A 222 1.49 13.22 13.59
N SER A 223 2.54 13.98 13.89
CA SER A 223 2.76 14.61 15.19
C SER A 223 2.94 16.11 15.02
N ALA A 224 2.66 16.86 16.08
CA ALA A 224 2.89 18.31 16.12
C ALA A 224 3.86 18.63 17.26
N SER A 225 4.81 19.55 17.03
CA SER A 225 5.74 19.99 18.07
C SER A 225 5.18 21.11 18.94
N SER A 226 3.96 21.60 18.64
CA SER A 226 3.30 22.67 19.40
C SER A 226 1.81 22.76 19.06
N GLU A 227 1.04 23.40 19.94
CA GLU A 227 -0.38 23.71 19.68
C GLU A 227 -0.54 24.56 18.40
N ALA A 228 0.38 25.49 18.13
CA ALA A 228 0.31 26.34 16.94
C ALA A 228 0.51 25.54 15.64
N GLU A 229 1.37 24.52 15.66
CA GLU A 229 1.57 23.61 14.53
C GLU A 229 0.40 22.65 14.37
N LEU A 230 -0.19 22.18 15.48
CA LEU A 230 -1.39 21.36 15.48
C LEU A 230 -2.54 22.09 14.75
N GLU A 231 -2.82 23.34 15.13
CA GLU A 231 -3.85 24.17 14.49
C GLU A 231 -3.57 24.40 12.99
N ALA A 232 -2.31 24.50 12.60
CA ALA A 232 -1.93 24.64 11.18
C ALA A 232 -2.08 23.34 10.39
N THR A 233 -1.92 22.19 11.06
CA THR A 233 -1.96 20.85 10.46
C THR A 233 -3.39 20.35 10.26
N ILE A 234 -4.31 20.66 11.18
CA ILE A 234 -5.71 20.18 11.14
C ILE A 234 -6.39 20.42 9.77
N PRO A 235 -6.35 21.63 9.17
CA PRO A 235 -7.00 21.85 7.87
C PRO A 235 -6.42 20.99 6.75
N ALA A 236 -5.12 20.71 6.77
CA ALA A 236 -4.48 19.85 5.77
C ALA A 236 -4.94 18.40 5.93
N VAL A 237 -4.97 17.88 7.16
CA VAL A 237 -5.43 16.52 7.47
C VAL A 237 -6.90 16.35 7.13
N GLN A 238 -7.73 17.35 7.43
CA GLN A 238 -9.15 17.38 7.11
C GLN A 238 -9.43 17.25 5.60
N ASN A 239 -8.54 17.77 4.74
CA ASN A 239 -8.66 17.61 3.29
C ASN A 239 -8.42 16.15 2.84
N PHE A 240 -7.55 15.42 3.55
CA PHE A 240 -7.28 14.02 3.26
C PHE A 240 -8.37 13.09 3.84
N PHE A 241 -8.92 13.44 5.01
CA PHE A 241 -9.91 12.64 5.73
C PHE A 241 -11.22 13.42 5.95
N PRO A 242 -12.02 13.64 4.90
CA PRO A 242 -13.20 14.52 4.95
C PRO A 242 -14.34 13.98 5.83
N ASN A 243 -14.28 12.70 6.23
CA ASN A 243 -15.29 12.06 7.08
C ASN A 243 -15.05 12.30 8.58
N LEU A 244 -13.86 12.75 8.97
CA LEU A 244 -13.52 13.07 10.34
C LEU A 244 -13.92 14.52 10.65
N SER A 245 -14.21 14.82 11.90
CA SER A 245 -14.34 16.20 12.37
C SER A 245 -13.00 16.75 12.85
N GLU A 246 -12.85 18.08 12.83
CA GLU A 246 -11.64 18.75 13.33
C GLU A 246 -11.30 18.36 14.77
N GLU A 247 -12.31 18.13 15.61
CA GLU A 247 -12.13 17.71 17.00
C GLU A 247 -11.56 16.28 17.10
N GLU A 248 -12.01 15.38 16.23
CA GLU A 248 -11.49 14.01 16.18
C GLU A 248 -10.05 13.99 15.66
N ILE A 249 -9.73 14.80 14.65
CA ILE A 249 -8.36 14.96 14.14
C ILE A 249 -7.46 15.54 15.24
N ARG A 250 -7.91 16.60 15.93
CA ARG A 250 -7.17 17.22 17.03
C ARG A 250 -6.83 16.21 18.13
N GLN A 251 -7.78 15.35 18.49
CA GLN A 251 -7.57 14.32 19.51
C GLN A 251 -6.63 13.20 19.04
N ALA A 252 -6.56 12.94 17.74
CA ALA A 252 -5.73 11.89 17.17
C ALA A 252 -4.25 12.31 17.02
N ILE A 253 -3.95 13.60 16.80
CA ILE A 253 -2.56 14.07 16.60
C ILE A 253 -1.87 14.28 17.96
N PRO A 254 -0.83 13.49 18.30
CA PRO A 254 -0.04 13.73 19.50
C PRO A 254 0.79 15.02 19.39
N ILE A 255 0.90 15.75 20.51
CA ILE A 255 1.85 16.84 20.68
C ILE A 255 3.11 16.29 21.38
N GLU A 256 4.27 16.42 20.72
CA GLU A 256 5.58 15.98 21.23
C GLU A 256 6.35 17.09 21.95
#